data_AF-A0A4R5F4F0-F1
#
_entry.id   AF-A0A4R5F4F0-F1
#
_cell.length_a   1.000
_cell.length_b   1.000
_cell.length_c   1.000
_cell.angle_alpha   90.00
_cell.angle_beta   90.00
_cell.angle_gamma   90.00
#
_symmetry.space_group_name_H-M   'P 1'
#
loop_
_entity.id
_entity.type
_entity.pdbx_description
1 polymer ?
#
loop_
_entity_poly.entity_id
_entity_poly.type
_entity_poly.pdbx_seq_one_letter_code
_entity_poly.pdbx_strand_id
1 'polypeptide(L)'
;MTMLNQILAVEKGVKADVQRRVSDVHHTVQKAPLLSGISRTYQPIDDEGEQLPPESTRVQVKVEDVVKDAADALTRLFDVTATKDVANCSAKADVVVDGRVLLEDVPVTYLLFLEKQLVDLRTLISKLPTLDPSETWTLDANTDTWRTEPVKTTRTKKVPRNHVLAEATEHHPAQVQVFTEDVVVGYWTKVTFSGAVPQRRVNELLDRLTKLQDAVKYAREEANGIEVVDRRIGDALFGYLFG
;
A
#
# COMPACT_ATOMS: atom_id res chain seq x y z
N MET A 1 -3.20 -10.58 -32.03
CA MET A 1 -3.27 -9.17 -31.57
C MET A 1 -2.83 -9.16 -30.12
N THR A 2 -2.02 -8.18 -29.72
CA THR A 2 -1.47 -8.09 -28.35
C THR A 2 -2.41 -7.26 -27.48
N MET A 3 -2.64 -7.68 -26.24
CA MET A 3 -3.49 -6.97 -25.28
C MET A 3 -2.68 -6.14 -24.29
N LEU A 4 -3.26 -5.08 -23.73
CA LEU A 4 -2.58 -4.22 -22.74
C LEU A 4 -2.17 -5.02 -21.50
N ASN A 5 -3.03 -5.90 -20.97
CA ASN A 5 -2.68 -6.79 -19.86
C ASN A 5 -1.46 -7.70 -20.16
N GLN A 6 -1.27 -8.14 -21.40
CA GLN A 6 -0.12 -8.94 -21.81
C GLN A 6 1.17 -8.11 -21.82
N ILE A 7 1.11 -6.86 -22.30
CA ILE A 7 2.23 -5.93 -22.22
C ILE A 7 2.62 -5.67 -20.76
N LEU A 8 1.64 -5.42 -19.89
CA LEU A 8 1.88 -5.20 -18.45
C LEU A 8 2.56 -6.41 -17.79
N ALA A 9 2.19 -7.63 -18.19
CA ALA A 9 2.78 -8.86 -17.64
C ALA A 9 4.27 -9.02 -18.00
N VAL A 10 4.68 -8.60 -19.21
CA VAL A 10 6.07 -8.75 -19.67
C VAL A 10 6.97 -7.56 -19.34
N GLU A 11 6.40 -6.35 -19.19
CA GLU A 11 7.15 -5.11 -19.00
C GLU A 11 8.14 -5.21 -17.83
N LYS A 12 7.70 -5.75 -16.69
CA LYS A 12 8.56 -5.89 -15.50
C LYS A 12 9.79 -6.76 -15.79
N GLY A 13 9.62 -7.85 -16.55
CA GLY A 13 10.70 -8.73 -16.96
C GLY A 13 11.67 -8.05 -17.92
N VAL A 14 11.13 -7.35 -18.93
CA VAL A 14 11.93 -6.55 -19.88
C VAL A 14 12.76 -5.50 -19.15
N LYS A 15 12.16 -4.75 -18.23
CA LYS A 15 12.85 -3.72 -17.44
C LYS A 15 14.01 -4.31 -16.62
N ALA A 16 13.78 -5.43 -15.94
CA ALA A 16 14.83 -6.08 -15.15
C ALA A 16 15.97 -6.62 -16.03
N ASP A 17 15.65 -7.17 -17.21
CA ASP A 17 16.66 -7.67 -18.15
C ASP A 17 17.51 -6.53 -18.72
N VAL A 18 16.87 -5.45 -19.18
CA VAL A 18 17.55 -4.29 -19.74
C VAL A 18 18.43 -3.60 -18.70
N GLN A 19 17.96 -3.47 -17.46
CA GLN A 19 18.76 -2.91 -16.37
C GLN A 19 20.05 -3.72 -16.16
N ARG A 20 19.98 -5.06 -16.19
CA ARG A 20 21.15 -5.92 -16.09
C ARG A 20 22.12 -5.70 -17.25
N ARG A 21 21.63 -5.76 -18.49
CA ARG A 21 22.46 -5.57 -19.70
C ARG A 21 23.18 -4.23 -19.70
N VAL A 22 22.49 -3.16 -19.34
CA VAL A 22 23.10 -1.81 -19.26
C VAL A 22 24.16 -1.75 -18.17
N SER A 23 23.95 -2.40 -17.02
CA SER A 23 24.98 -2.52 -15.98
C SER A 23 26.20 -3.31 -16.46
N ASP A 24 26.01 -4.41 -17.18
CA ASP A 24 27.10 -5.24 -17.71
C ASP A 24 27.94 -4.47 -18.74
N VAL A 25 27.28 -3.74 -19.65
CA VAL A 25 27.89 -2.81 -20.60
C VAL A 25 28.73 -1.77 -19.86
N HIS A 26 28.14 -1.09 -18.87
CA HIS A 26 28.83 -0.07 -18.08
C HIS A 26 30.09 -0.63 -17.40
N HIS A 27 30.01 -1.80 -16.77
CA HIS A 27 31.17 -2.44 -16.14
C HIS A 27 32.23 -2.89 -17.15
N THR A 28 31.83 -3.26 -18.37
CA THR A 28 32.76 -3.69 -19.42
C THR A 28 33.60 -2.52 -19.92
N VAL A 29 32.98 -1.36 -20.19
CA VAL A 29 33.68 -0.15 -20.67
C VAL A 29 34.65 0.41 -19.62
N GLN A 30 34.39 0.18 -18.33
CA GLN A 30 35.30 0.60 -17.26
C GLN A 30 36.62 -0.19 -17.23
N LYS A 31 36.72 -1.34 -17.90
CA LYS A 31 37.92 -2.17 -17.93
C LYS A 31 38.86 -1.73 -19.06
N ALA A 32 39.64 -0.66 -18.83
CA ALA A 32 40.56 -0.08 -19.81
C ALA A 32 41.46 -1.11 -20.55
N PRO A 33 42.01 -2.16 -19.90
CA PRO A 33 42.80 -3.18 -20.60
C PRO A 33 42.05 -3.98 -21.68
N LEU A 34 40.71 -4.03 -21.64
CA LEU A 34 39.91 -4.68 -22.69
C LEU A 34 39.79 -3.81 -23.94
N LEU A 35 39.89 -2.49 -23.75
CA LEU A 35 39.77 -1.47 -24.80
C LEU A 35 41.13 -1.11 -25.43
N SER A 36 42.23 -1.56 -24.84
CA SER A 36 43.58 -1.31 -25.32
C SER A 36 44.21 -2.56 -25.91
N GLY A 37 45.09 -2.35 -26.89
CA GLY A 37 45.96 -3.37 -27.45
C GLY A 37 47.37 -2.81 -27.59
N ILE A 38 48.36 -3.69 -27.57
CA ILE A 38 49.77 -3.36 -27.82
C ILE A 38 50.31 -4.31 -28.88
N SER A 39 51.16 -3.81 -29.77
CA SER A 39 51.95 -4.64 -30.67
C SER A 39 53.33 -4.00 -30.76
N ARG A 40 54.34 -4.65 -30.19
CA ARG A 40 55.72 -4.18 -30.22
C ARG A 40 56.67 -5.28 -30.64
N THR A 41 57.55 -4.93 -31.55
CA THR A 41 58.64 -5.76 -32.04
C THR A 41 59.96 -5.14 -31.60
N TYR A 42 60.86 -5.92 -31.04
CA TYR A 42 62.18 -5.45 -30.66
C TYR A 42 63.15 -5.60 -31.84
N GLN A 43 63.92 -4.56 -32.12
CA GLN A 43 65.01 -4.61 -33.08
C GLN A 43 66.30 -4.16 -32.38
N PRO A 44 67.32 -5.01 -32.25
CA PRO A 44 68.60 -4.62 -31.66
C PRO A 44 69.30 -3.58 -32.54
N ILE A 45 70.19 -2.78 -31.94
CA ILE A 45 70.95 -1.72 -32.62
C ILE A 45 72.09 -2.30 -33.47
N ASP A 46 72.64 -3.44 -33.05
CA ASP A 46 73.73 -4.17 -33.68
C ASP A 46 73.36 -5.65 -33.91
N ASP A 47 74.07 -6.30 -34.83
CA ASP A 47 73.82 -7.71 -35.20
C ASP A 47 74.19 -8.70 -34.07
N GLU A 48 74.95 -8.25 -33.07
CA GLU A 48 75.32 -9.04 -31.88
C GLU A 48 74.38 -8.80 -30.68
N GLY A 49 73.36 -7.94 -30.84
CA GLY A 49 72.44 -7.55 -29.78
C GLY A 49 71.45 -8.63 -29.33
N GLU A 50 70.91 -8.48 -28.12
CA GLU A 50 69.96 -9.43 -27.53
C GLU A 50 68.64 -9.48 -28.31
N GLN A 51 68.21 -10.66 -28.76
CA GLN A 51 66.92 -10.83 -29.41
C GLN A 51 65.82 -10.99 -28.36
N LEU A 52 64.88 -10.04 -28.31
CA LEU A 52 63.69 -10.12 -27.44
C LEU A 52 62.44 -10.52 -28.22
N PRO A 53 61.57 -11.38 -27.66
CA PRO A 53 60.35 -11.79 -28.34
C PRO A 53 59.39 -10.61 -28.51
N PRO A 54 58.60 -10.58 -29.60
CA PRO A 54 57.57 -9.57 -29.79
C PRO A 54 56.45 -9.74 -28.76
N GLU A 55 55.88 -8.62 -28.32
CA GLU A 55 54.71 -8.60 -27.44
C GLU A 55 53.50 -8.12 -28.22
N SER A 56 52.39 -8.87 -28.14
CA SER A 56 51.13 -8.50 -28.76
C SER A 56 49.94 -8.81 -27.85
N THR A 57 49.11 -7.80 -27.59
CA THR A 57 47.78 -7.93 -27.00
C THR A 57 46.79 -7.26 -27.94
N ARG A 58 45.71 -7.96 -28.29
CA ARG A 58 44.65 -7.41 -29.15
C ARG A 58 43.60 -6.70 -28.30
N VAL A 59 42.96 -5.70 -28.89
CA VAL A 59 41.74 -5.10 -28.34
C VAL A 59 40.66 -6.17 -28.27
N GLN A 60 40.01 -6.31 -27.11
CA GLN A 60 39.00 -7.33 -26.84
C GLN A 60 37.58 -6.78 -26.96
N VAL A 61 37.40 -5.49 -26.69
CA VAL A 61 36.10 -4.81 -26.71
C VAL A 61 36.21 -3.55 -27.55
N LYS A 62 35.19 -3.28 -28.38
CA LYS A 62 35.03 -2.01 -29.08
C LYS A 62 33.88 -1.24 -28.46
N VAL A 63 34.04 0.07 -28.29
CA VAL A 63 33.02 0.92 -27.65
C VAL A 63 31.74 0.94 -28.50
N GLU A 64 31.88 0.92 -29.80
CA GLU A 64 30.82 0.97 -30.81
C GLU A 64 29.91 -0.26 -30.72
N ASP A 65 30.50 -1.45 -30.55
CA ASP A 65 29.74 -2.68 -30.35
C ASP A 65 28.97 -2.63 -29.02
N VAL A 66 29.61 -2.12 -27.97
CA VAL A 66 29.01 -2.00 -26.63
C VAL A 66 27.87 -0.98 -26.59
N VAL A 67 28.05 0.16 -27.27
CA VAL A 67 27.02 1.20 -27.40
C VAL A 67 25.84 0.67 -28.20
N LYS A 68 26.09 -0.10 -29.26
CA LYS A 68 25.04 -0.77 -30.04
C LYS A 68 24.25 -1.77 -29.20
N ASP A 69 24.93 -2.62 -28.41
CA ASP A 69 24.26 -3.58 -27.52
C ASP A 69 23.38 -2.87 -26.47
N ALA A 70 23.85 -1.74 -25.94
CA ALA A 70 23.06 -0.90 -25.04
C ALA A 70 21.85 -0.27 -25.75
N ALA A 71 22.04 0.23 -26.97
CA ALA A 71 20.96 0.79 -27.79
C ALA A 71 19.87 -0.25 -28.06
N ASP A 72 20.23 -1.45 -28.50
CA ASP A 72 19.28 -2.54 -28.79
C ASP A 72 18.48 -2.94 -27.54
N ALA A 73 19.16 -3.06 -26.39
CA ALA A 73 18.51 -3.36 -25.12
C ALA A 73 17.53 -2.25 -24.71
N LEU A 74 17.94 -0.99 -24.79
CA LEU A 74 17.12 0.16 -24.40
C LEU A 74 15.96 0.41 -25.38
N THR A 75 16.15 0.18 -26.69
CA THR A 75 15.09 0.27 -27.71
C THR A 75 13.90 -0.59 -27.30
N ARG A 76 14.16 -1.85 -26.91
CA ARG A 76 13.07 -2.75 -26.49
C ARG A 76 12.32 -2.22 -25.29
N LEU A 77 13.02 -1.66 -24.31
CA LEU A 77 12.38 -1.06 -23.12
C LEU A 77 11.53 0.15 -23.49
N PHE A 78 12.04 1.02 -24.36
CA PHE A 78 11.37 2.26 -24.75
C PHE A 78 10.09 1.96 -25.54
N ASP A 79 10.17 1.01 -26.47
CA ASP A 79 9.03 0.55 -27.27
C ASP A 79 7.91 -0.04 -26.39
N VAL A 80 8.25 -0.93 -25.46
CA VAL A 80 7.28 -1.55 -24.54
C VAL A 80 6.63 -0.49 -23.65
N THR A 81 7.44 0.42 -23.10
CA THR A 81 6.94 1.48 -22.21
C THR A 81 5.99 2.41 -22.96
N ALA A 82 6.38 2.88 -24.15
CA ALA A 82 5.54 3.74 -24.97
C ALA A 82 4.27 3.06 -25.46
N THR A 83 4.34 1.76 -25.81
CA THR A 83 3.16 0.98 -26.19
C THR A 83 2.14 0.97 -25.06
N LYS A 84 2.58 0.67 -23.83
CA LYS A 84 1.73 0.70 -22.64
C LYS A 84 1.18 2.10 -22.35
N ASP A 85 2.04 3.11 -22.34
CA ASP A 85 1.63 4.47 -21.94
C ASP A 85 0.65 5.08 -22.94
N VAL A 86 0.83 4.84 -24.24
CA VAL A 86 -0.14 5.28 -25.25
C VAL A 86 -1.45 4.49 -25.16
N ALA A 87 -1.39 3.18 -24.91
CA ALA A 87 -2.61 2.38 -24.71
C ALA A 87 -3.39 2.83 -23.47
N ASN A 88 -2.71 3.22 -22.39
CA ASN A 88 -3.33 3.77 -21.19
C ASN A 88 -4.14 5.05 -21.45
N CYS A 89 -3.83 5.82 -22.51
CA CYS A 89 -4.61 7.02 -22.86
C CYS A 89 -6.04 6.70 -23.30
N SER A 90 -6.29 5.49 -23.81
CA SER A 90 -7.60 5.05 -24.30
C SER A 90 -8.19 3.89 -23.49
N ALA A 91 -7.42 3.26 -22.61
CA ALA A 91 -7.87 2.17 -21.75
C ALA A 91 -8.83 2.67 -20.67
N LYS A 92 -10.13 2.41 -20.87
CA LYS A 92 -11.21 2.89 -20.01
C LYS A 92 -12.31 1.83 -19.88
N ALA A 93 -13.08 1.89 -18.80
CA ALA A 93 -14.25 1.04 -18.59
C ALA A 93 -15.22 1.68 -17.59
N ASP A 94 -16.46 1.20 -17.61
CA ASP A 94 -17.50 1.62 -16.66
C ASP A 94 -17.40 0.85 -15.35
N VAL A 95 -17.65 1.51 -14.23
CA VAL A 95 -17.83 0.86 -12.92
C VAL A 95 -19.31 0.59 -12.71
N VAL A 96 -19.72 -0.68 -12.85
CA VAL A 96 -21.11 -1.10 -12.69
C VAL A 96 -21.29 -1.82 -11.35
N VAL A 97 -22.17 -1.30 -10.49
CA VAL A 97 -22.51 -1.90 -9.19
C VAL A 97 -23.99 -2.26 -9.18
N ASP A 98 -24.32 -3.53 -8.87
CA ASP A 98 -25.70 -4.04 -8.82
C ASP A 98 -26.50 -3.70 -10.12
N GLY A 99 -25.85 -3.80 -11.28
CA GLY A 99 -26.46 -3.54 -12.59
C GLY A 99 -26.61 -2.05 -12.95
N ARG A 100 -26.16 -1.13 -12.10
CA ARG A 100 -26.17 0.31 -12.35
C ARG A 100 -24.76 0.83 -12.63
N VAL A 101 -24.60 1.56 -13.73
CA VAL A 101 -23.38 2.33 -14.02
C VAL A 101 -23.24 3.42 -12.95
N LEU A 102 -22.20 3.31 -12.12
CA LEU A 102 -21.86 4.26 -11.08
C LEU A 102 -20.87 5.32 -11.58
N LEU A 103 -19.90 4.89 -12.37
CA LEU A 103 -18.92 5.75 -13.04
C LEU A 103 -18.80 5.26 -14.49
N GLU A 104 -18.77 6.20 -15.43
CA GLU A 104 -18.71 5.93 -16.87
C GLU A 104 -17.33 6.33 -17.42
N ASP A 105 -16.82 5.58 -18.41
CA ASP A 105 -15.61 5.86 -19.19
C ASP A 105 -14.37 6.16 -18.31
N VAL A 106 -14.15 5.34 -17.28
CA VAL A 106 -13.11 5.59 -16.27
C VAL A 106 -11.75 5.07 -16.73
N PRO A 107 -10.69 5.92 -16.74
CA PRO A 107 -9.35 5.48 -17.11
C PRO A 107 -8.79 4.36 -16.22
N VAL A 108 -8.11 3.38 -16.83
CA VAL A 108 -7.52 2.22 -16.15
C VAL A 108 -6.54 2.62 -15.04
N THR A 109 -5.80 3.71 -15.24
CA THR A 109 -4.85 4.24 -14.26
C THR A 109 -5.58 4.80 -13.03
N TYR A 110 -6.76 5.39 -13.21
CA TYR A 110 -7.60 5.86 -12.13
C TYR A 110 -8.32 4.70 -11.44
N LEU A 111 -8.76 3.67 -12.18
CA LEU A 111 -9.31 2.43 -11.60
C LEU A 111 -8.30 1.74 -10.67
N LEU A 112 -7.01 1.69 -11.06
CA LEU A 112 -5.93 1.20 -10.20
C LEU A 112 -5.75 2.04 -8.92
N PHE A 113 -5.91 3.36 -9.03
CA PHE A 113 -5.91 4.26 -7.87
C PHE A 113 -7.10 3.98 -6.95
N LEU A 114 -8.32 3.90 -7.51
CA LEU A 114 -9.53 3.60 -6.76
C LEU A 114 -9.42 2.26 -6.02
N GLU A 115 -8.94 1.22 -6.68
CA GLU A 115 -8.75 -0.11 -6.07
C GLU A 115 -7.92 -0.01 -4.77
N LYS A 116 -6.82 0.75 -4.79
CA LYS A 116 -6.00 1.00 -3.60
C LYS A 116 -6.74 1.80 -2.53
N GLN A 117 -7.39 2.90 -2.91
CA GLN A 117 -8.11 3.75 -1.96
C GLN A 117 -9.29 3.01 -1.29
N LEU A 118 -9.95 2.10 -2.00
CA LEU A 118 -11.03 1.31 -1.44
C LEU A 118 -10.52 0.26 -0.43
N VAL A 119 -9.29 -0.24 -0.58
CA VAL A 119 -8.63 -1.07 0.46
C VAL A 119 -8.37 -0.26 1.73
N ASP A 120 -7.88 0.96 1.60
CA ASP A 120 -7.65 1.86 2.73
C ASP A 120 -8.97 2.21 3.42
N LEU A 121 -10.01 2.53 2.65
CA LEU A 121 -11.35 2.81 3.16
C LEU A 121 -11.97 1.60 3.87
N ARG A 122 -11.73 0.37 3.36
CA ARG A 122 -12.17 -0.86 4.03
C ARG A 122 -11.52 -0.99 5.39
N THR A 123 -10.22 -0.71 5.46
CA THR A 123 -9.46 -0.73 6.70
C THR A 123 -10.04 0.28 7.70
N LEU A 124 -10.29 1.52 7.27
CA LEU A 124 -10.94 2.54 8.09
C LEU A 124 -12.29 2.08 8.63
N ILE A 125 -13.19 1.62 7.75
CA ILE A 125 -14.56 1.21 8.12
C ILE A 125 -14.54 0.01 9.09
N SER A 126 -13.63 -0.95 8.87
CA SER A 126 -13.47 -2.11 9.75
C SER A 126 -13.01 -1.76 11.17
N LYS A 127 -12.47 -0.55 11.37
CA LYS A 127 -11.97 -0.05 12.65
C LYS A 127 -12.88 0.99 13.29
N LEU A 128 -14.06 1.26 12.72
CA LEU A 128 -15.02 2.19 13.33
C LEU A 128 -15.43 1.68 14.72
N PRO A 129 -15.40 2.54 15.76
CA PRO A 129 -15.90 2.18 17.08
C PRO A 129 -17.38 1.82 17.01
N THR A 130 -17.76 0.71 17.66
CA THR A 130 -19.14 0.23 17.71
C THR A 130 -19.75 0.38 19.09
N LEU A 131 -21.07 0.53 19.14
CA LEU A 131 -21.81 0.57 20.40
C LEU A 131 -21.58 -0.69 21.22
N ASP A 132 -21.44 -0.53 22.54
CA ASP A 132 -21.25 -1.63 23.48
C ASP A 132 -22.51 -2.52 23.49
N PRO A 133 -22.40 -3.83 23.17
CA PRO A 133 -23.55 -4.73 23.13
C PRO A 133 -24.14 -5.06 24.50
N SER A 134 -23.47 -4.71 25.61
CA SER A 134 -23.99 -4.91 26.97
C SER A 134 -25.02 -3.86 27.40
N GLU A 135 -25.14 -2.77 26.64
CA GLU A 135 -26.03 -1.65 26.92
C GLU A 135 -27.17 -1.60 25.88
N THR A 136 -28.33 -1.09 26.29
CA THR A 136 -29.44 -0.82 25.36
C THR A 136 -29.38 0.64 24.91
N TRP A 137 -29.12 0.84 23.62
CA TRP A 137 -28.93 2.16 23.03
C TRP A 137 -30.17 2.63 22.25
N THR A 138 -30.53 3.89 22.43
CA THR A 138 -31.56 4.59 21.65
C THR A 138 -30.95 5.83 21.01
N LEU A 139 -31.32 6.13 19.77
CA LEU A 139 -30.83 7.31 19.07
C LEU A 139 -31.60 8.54 19.55
N ASP A 140 -30.89 9.55 20.03
CA ASP A 140 -31.46 10.83 20.44
C ASP A 140 -31.39 11.83 19.29
N ALA A 141 -32.52 12.05 18.63
CA ALA A 141 -32.63 12.94 17.46
C ALA A 141 -32.31 14.41 17.75
N ASN A 142 -32.28 14.84 19.01
CA ASN A 142 -31.93 16.22 19.34
C ASN A 142 -30.43 16.47 19.34
N THR A 143 -29.63 15.41 19.53
CA THR A 143 -28.17 15.51 19.68
C THR A 143 -27.41 14.67 18.67
N ASP A 144 -28.10 13.88 17.84
CA ASP A 144 -27.52 12.92 16.91
C ASP A 144 -26.51 11.95 17.57
N THR A 145 -26.77 11.59 18.84
CA THR A 145 -25.97 10.62 19.60
C THR A 145 -26.82 9.46 20.10
N TRP A 146 -26.15 8.34 20.38
CA TRP A 146 -26.78 7.21 21.05
C TRP A 146 -26.75 7.43 22.55
N ARG A 147 -27.84 7.09 23.24
CA ARG A 147 -27.91 7.14 24.70
C ARG A 147 -28.53 5.88 25.30
N THR A 148 -28.16 5.56 26.53
CA THR A 148 -28.80 4.48 27.30
C THR A 148 -30.02 4.98 28.05
N GLU A 149 -30.86 4.06 28.52
CA GLU A 149 -31.90 4.41 29.49
C GLU A 149 -31.28 4.86 30.83
N PRO A 150 -31.90 5.80 31.56
CA PRO A 150 -31.38 6.26 32.84
C PRO A 150 -31.34 5.13 33.89
N VAL A 151 -30.16 4.79 34.37
CA VAL A 151 -29.97 3.81 35.45
C VAL A 151 -29.79 4.53 36.78
N LYS A 152 -30.58 4.16 37.79
CA LYS A 152 -30.46 4.70 39.15
C LYS A 152 -29.60 3.79 40.03
N THR A 153 -28.62 4.37 40.71
CA THR A 153 -27.79 3.67 41.71
C THR A 153 -27.85 4.40 43.04
N THR A 154 -27.77 3.68 44.15
CA THR A 154 -27.80 4.26 45.49
C THR A 154 -26.40 4.69 45.92
N ARG A 155 -26.32 5.83 46.60
CA ARG A 155 -25.13 6.24 47.34
C ARG A 155 -25.36 5.97 48.81
N THR A 156 -24.52 5.14 49.42
CA THR A 156 -24.53 4.90 50.86
C THR A 156 -23.48 5.74 51.57
N LYS A 157 -23.72 6.02 52.85
CA LYS A 157 -22.76 6.62 53.77
C LYS A 157 -22.74 5.79 55.04
N LYS A 158 -21.54 5.44 55.50
CA LYS A 158 -21.35 4.83 56.81
C LYS A 158 -21.65 5.84 57.90
N VAL A 159 -22.66 5.53 58.71
CA VAL A 159 -23.03 6.32 59.88
C VAL A 159 -22.69 5.51 61.11
N PRO A 160 -21.85 6.02 62.03
CA PRO A 160 -21.56 5.31 63.27
C PRO A 160 -22.81 5.27 64.14
N ARG A 161 -23.15 4.08 64.61
CA ARG A 161 -24.23 3.80 65.55
C ARG A 161 -23.65 3.16 66.81
N ASN A 162 -24.25 3.48 67.94
CA ASN A 162 -23.86 2.93 69.22
C ASN A 162 -24.78 1.75 69.55
N HIS A 163 -24.23 0.55 69.67
CA HIS A 163 -24.94 -0.60 70.22
C HIS A 163 -24.56 -0.79 71.68
N VAL A 164 -25.53 -0.72 72.58
CA VAL A 164 -25.32 -1.00 73.99
C VAL A 164 -25.39 -2.52 74.17
N LEU A 165 -24.24 -3.16 74.39
CA LEU A 165 -24.12 -4.60 74.61
C LEU A 165 -24.60 -4.99 76.02
N ALA A 166 -24.38 -4.11 77.00
CA ALA A 166 -24.87 -4.25 78.37
C ALA A 166 -25.22 -2.87 78.93
N GLU A 167 -26.40 -2.75 79.54
CA GLU A 167 -26.85 -1.51 80.18
C GLU A 167 -26.01 -1.17 81.41
N ALA A 168 -25.97 0.12 81.77
CA ALA A 168 -25.27 0.55 82.97
C ALA A 168 -25.95 -0.01 84.22
N THR A 169 -25.17 -0.49 85.17
CA THR A 169 -25.61 -0.84 86.53
C THR A 169 -25.06 0.18 87.53
N GLU A 170 -25.55 0.18 88.77
CA GLU A 170 -25.11 1.13 89.82
C GLU A 170 -23.58 1.14 90.04
N HIS A 171 -22.91 0.01 89.75
CA HIS A 171 -21.46 -0.14 89.96
C HIS A 171 -20.64 -0.28 88.67
N HIS A 172 -21.27 -0.37 87.48
CA HIS A 172 -20.54 -0.53 86.21
C HIS A 172 -21.16 0.31 85.08
N PRO A 173 -20.34 1.04 84.30
CA PRO A 173 -20.82 1.82 83.16
C PRO A 173 -21.31 0.90 82.03
N ALA A 174 -22.20 1.44 81.18
CA ALA A 174 -22.72 0.73 80.02
C ALA A 174 -21.57 0.30 79.08
N GLN A 175 -21.63 -0.94 78.60
CA GLN A 175 -20.71 -1.42 77.59
C GLN A 175 -21.29 -1.09 76.22
N VAL A 176 -20.66 -0.11 75.55
CA VAL A 176 -21.11 0.38 74.24
C VAL A 176 -20.09 -0.01 73.19
N GLN A 177 -20.56 -0.64 72.11
CA GLN A 177 -19.76 -0.89 70.93
C GLN A 177 -20.23 0.03 69.80
N VAL A 178 -19.28 0.77 69.21
CA VAL A 178 -19.55 1.55 68.00
C VAL A 178 -19.44 0.61 66.81
N PHE A 179 -20.49 0.55 65.99
CA PHE A 179 -20.48 -0.13 64.69
C PHE A 179 -20.95 0.83 63.61
N THR A 180 -20.57 0.56 62.36
CA THR A 180 -20.98 1.39 61.22
C THR A 180 -22.16 0.76 60.52
N GLU A 181 -23.23 1.52 60.33
CA GLU A 181 -24.37 1.15 59.49
C GLU A 181 -24.27 1.87 58.14
N ASP A 182 -24.47 1.15 57.04
CA ASP A 182 -24.53 1.73 55.70
C ASP A 182 -25.94 2.25 55.41
N VAL A 183 -26.12 3.57 55.47
CA VAL A 183 -27.40 4.22 55.21
C VAL A 183 -27.40 4.79 53.79
N VAL A 184 -28.44 4.52 53.00
CA VAL A 184 -28.63 5.17 51.69
C VAL A 184 -28.90 6.66 51.90
N VAL A 185 -28.04 7.51 51.34
CA VAL A 185 -28.10 8.97 51.48
C VAL A 185 -28.52 9.69 50.19
N GLY A 186 -28.70 8.96 49.09
CA GLY A 186 -29.19 9.53 47.83
C GLY A 186 -29.11 8.57 46.66
N TYR A 187 -29.49 9.06 45.49
CA TYR A 187 -29.48 8.31 44.23
C TYR A 187 -28.64 9.07 43.18
N TRP A 188 -27.81 8.34 42.45
CA TRP A 188 -27.24 8.81 41.18
C TRP A 188 -28.14 8.32 40.06
N THR A 189 -28.38 9.16 39.06
CA THR A 189 -28.99 8.73 37.80
C THR A 189 -27.92 8.86 36.73
N LYS A 190 -27.56 7.75 36.08
CA LYS A 190 -26.56 7.70 35.01
C LYS A 190 -27.26 7.49 33.68
N VAL A 191 -26.95 8.36 32.72
CA VAL A 191 -27.23 8.15 31.29
C VAL A 191 -25.88 8.14 30.59
N THR A 192 -25.62 7.12 29.78
CA THR A 192 -24.39 7.04 28.98
C THR A 192 -24.69 7.52 27.57
N PHE A 193 -23.79 8.29 26.97
CA PHE A 193 -23.89 8.78 25.59
C PHE A 193 -22.74 8.22 24.75
N SER A 194 -22.97 7.99 23.46
CA SER A 194 -21.97 7.47 22.54
C SER A 194 -22.15 8.03 21.12
N GLY A 195 -21.03 8.37 20.49
CA GLY A 195 -20.94 8.66 19.05
C GLY A 195 -20.50 7.46 18.21
N ALA A 196 -20.35 6.28 18.83
CA ALA A 196 -20.06 5.05 18.12
C ALA A 196 -21.25 4.61 17.24
N VAL A 197 -20.98 3.78 16.25
CA VAL A 197 -22.01 3.31 15.31
C VAL A 197 -22.56 1.93 15.70
N PRO A 198 -23.80 1.59 15.35
CA PRO A 198 -24.28 0.22 15.49
C PRO A 198 -23.43 -0.74 14.65
N GLN A 199 -23.14 -1.94 15.17
CA GLN A 199 -22.40 -2.98 14.43
C GLN A 199 -23.05 -3.29 13.06
N ARG A 200 -24.38 -3.31 13.01
CA ARG A 200 -25.15 -3.49 11.77
C ARG A 200 -24.75 -2.47 10.70
N ARG A 201 -24.55 -1.20 11.09
CA ARG A 201 -24.19 -0.15 10.14
C ARG A 201 -22.80 -0.38 9.56
N VAL A 202 -21.85 -0.84 10.36
CA VAL A 202 -20.50 -1.20 9.88
C VAL A 202 -20.61 -2.32 8.83
N ASN A 203 -21.40 -3.37 9.12
CA ASN A 203 -21.60 -4.48 8.18
C ASN A 203 -22.21 -4.00 6.85
N GLU A 204 -23.27 -3.19 6.90
CA GLU A 204 -23.89 -2.60 5.70
C GLU A 204 -22.90 -1.79 4.85
N LEU A 205 -22.00 -1.03 5.50
CA LEU A 205 -20.97 -0.26 4.80
C LEU A 205 -19.90 -1.16 4.18
N LEU A 206 -19.46 -2.20 4.89
CA LEU A 206 -18.48 -3.17 4.40
C LEU A 206 -19.02 -4.00 3.22
N ASP A 207 -20.29 -4.37 3.27
CA ASP A 207 -20.94 -5.11 2.18
C ASP A 207 -21.03 -4.25 0.92
N ARG A 208 -21.48 -2.99 1.06
CA ARG A 208 -21.51 -2.03 -0.05
C ARG A 208 -20.12 -1.76 -0.61
N LEU A 209 -19.12 -1.63 0.26
CA LEU A 209 -17.75 -1.41 -0.15
C LEU A 209 -17.18 -2.61 -0.90
N THR A 210 -17.47 -3.84 -0.46
CA THR A 210 -17.03 -5.06 -1.14
C THR A 210 -17.58 -5.11 -2.57
N LYS A 211 -18.88 -4.85 -2.74
CA LYS A 211 -19.49 -4.76 -4.09
C LYS A 211 -18.80 -3.72 -4.97
N LEU A 212 -18.46 -2.56 -4.41
CA LEU A 212 -17.76 -1.50 -5.13
C LEU A 212 -16.31 -1.92 -5.49
N GLN A 213 -15.60 -2.58 -4.58
CA GLN A 213 -14.26 -3.12 -4.82
C GLN A 213 -14.27 -4.11 -5.98
N ASP A 214 -15.22 -5.05 -5.98
CA ASP A 214 -15.36 -6.03 -7.04
C ASP A 214 -15.66 -5.35 -8.38
N ALA A 215 -16.61 -4.40 -8.41
CA ALA A 215 -16.94 -3.65 -9.61
C ALA A 215 -15.75 -2.89 -10.20
N VAL A 216 -14.96 -2.20 -9.36
CA VAL A 216 -13.76 -1.48 -9.80
C VAL A 216 -12.71 -2.45 -10.35
N LYS A 217 -12.56 -3.62 -9.73
CA LYS A 217 -11.64 -4.66 -10.20
C LYS A 217 -12.05 -5.19 -11.56
N TYR A 218 -13.34 -5.50 -11.77
CA TYR A 218 -13.85 -5.95 -13.07
C TYR A 218 -13.66 -4.87 -14.14
N ALA A 219 -14.01 -3.62 -13.85
CA ALA A 219 -13.79 -2.49 -14.75
C ALA A 219 -12.31 -2.36 -15.12
N ARG A 220 -11.39 -2.52 -14.14
CA ARG A 220 -9.95 -2.46 -14.41
C ARG A 220 -9.49 -3.58 -15.34
N GLU A 221 -9.97 -4.81 -15.14
CA GLU A 221 -9.64 -5.93 -16.02
C GLU A 221 -10.17 -5.72 -17.44
N GLU A 222 -11.40 -5.20 -17.57
CA GLU A 222 -12.00 -4.86 -18.87
C GLU A 222 -11.19 -3.77 -19.59
N ALA A 223 -10.85 -2.68 -18.90
CA ALA A 223 -10.04 -1.61 -19.46
C ALA A 223 -8.63 -2.08 -19.87
N ASN A 224 -8.06 -3.06 -19.17
CA ASN A 224 -6.78 -3.69 -19.56
C ASN A 224 -6.91 -4.73 -20.68
N GLY A 225 -8.14 -5.11 -21.03
CA GLY A 225 -8.44 -6.06 -22.10
C GLY A 225 -8.39 -5.45 -23.50
N ILE A 226 -8.04 -4.18 -23.64
CA ILE A 226 -7.95 -3.52 -24.95
C ILE A 226 -6.77 -4.04 -25.78
N GLU A 227 -6.96 -4.08 -27.09
CA GLU A 227 -5.89 -4.33 -28.04
C GLU A 227 -4.92 -3.15 -28.09
N VAL A 228 -3.64 -3.45 -28.23
CA VAL A 228 -2.58 -2.44 -28.29
C VAL A 228 -1.86 -2.46 -29.64
N VAL A 229 -1.43 -1.28 -30.06
CA VAL A 229 -0.58 -1.09 -31.23
C VAL A 229 0.85 -0.89 -30.76
N ASP A 230 1.74 -1.79 -31.18
CA ASP A 230 3.18 -1.69 -30.91
C ASP A 230 3.73 -0.33 -31.32
N ARG A 231 4.41 0.33 -30.38
CA ARG A 231 5.15 1.56 -30.62
C ARG A 231 6.62 1.22 -30.84
N ARG A 232 7.16 1.65 -31.98
CA ARG A 232 8.56 1.51 -32.39
C ARG A 232 9.20 2.89 -32.38
N ILE A 233 9.63 3.33 -31.20
CA ILE A 233 10.18 4.67 -30.99
C ILE A 233 11.67 4.64 -30.59
N GLY A 234 12.15 3.50 -30.07
CA GLY A 234 13.54 3.36 -29.65
C GLY A 234 14.52 3.57 -30.78
N ASP A 235 14.27 2.96 -31.94
CA ASP A 235 15.13 3.09 -33.13
C ASP A 235 15.30 4.53 -33.59
N ALA A 236 14.23 5.34 -33.52
CA ALA A 236 14.30 6.75 -33.89
C ALA A 236 15.19 7.55 -32.92
N LEU A 237 15.10 7.25 -31.62
CA LEU A 237 15.90 7.93 -30.59
C LEU A 237 17.38 7.55 -30.68
N PHE A 238 17.68 6.26 -30.81
CA PHE A 238 19.06 5.78 -30.85
C PHE A 238 19.72 5.98 -32.21
N GLY A 239 18.97 5.93 -33.31
CA GLY A 239 19.46 6.37 -34.62
C GLY A 239 19.88 7.83 -34.61
N TYR A 240 19.09 8.71 -33.97
CA TYR A 240 19.54 10.10 -33.76
C TYR A 240 20.80 10.21 -32.91
N LEU A 241 20.90 9.43 -31.83
CA LEU A 241 22.03 9.53 -30.88
C LEU A 241 23.33 8.95 -31.43
N PHE A 242 23.27 7.87 -32.21
CA PHE A 242 24.44 7.09 -32.61
C PHE A 242 24.72 7.10 -34.12
N GLY A 243 23.82 7.65 -34.95
CA GLY A 243 23.98 7.77 -36.40
C GLY A 243 23.45 6.56 -37.17
#